data_AF-A0A419V714-F1
#
_entry.id   AF-A0A419V714-F1
#
_cell.length_a   1.000
_cell.length_b   1.000
_cell.length_c   1.000
_cell.angle_alpha   90.00
_cell.angle_beta   90.00
_cell.angle_gamma   90.00
#
_symmetry.space_group_name_H-M   'P 1'
#
loop_
_entity.id
_entity.type
_entity.pdbx_description
1 polymer ?
#
loop_
_entity_poly.entity_id
_entity_poly.type
_entity_poly.pdbx_seq_one_letter_code
_entity_poly.pdbx_strand_id
1 'polypeptide(L)'
;MLHPTHEQHFMKKVKSAKYGRRPSRQVLQSLYAQMTLEYALFDSNYERLRRLIDHSLDNKDAGQFKILTDQYNELIHEYEHGKIIQEQGYELELDFKFN
;
A
#
# COMPACT_ATOMS: atom_id res chain seq x y z
N MET A 1 -4.82 -21.28 7.35
CA MET A 1 -3.35 -21.46 7.47
C MET A 1 -2.71 -20.53 6.44
N LEU A 2 -2.00 -19.50 6.88
CA LEU A 2 -1.30 -18.55 6.00
C LEU A 2 -0.14 -19.27 5.29
N HIS A 3 -0.08 -19.17 3.96
CA HIS A 3 0.92 -19.89 3.17
C HIS A 3 2.35 -19.43 3.52
N PRO A 4 3.28 -20.36 3.84
CA PRO A 4 4.63 -20.05 4.31
C PRO A 4 5.54 -19.35 3.28
N THR A 5 5.10 -19.19 2.04
CA THR A 5 5.86 -18.54 0.96
C THR A 5 5.88 -17.01 1.06
N HIS A 6 4.77 -16.37 1.47
CA HIS A 6 4.72 -14.90 1.56
C HIS A 6 5.55 -14.35 2.73
N GLU A 7 5.50 -15.02 3.88
CA GLU A 7 6.23 -14.62 5.08
C GLU A 7 7.75 -14.76 4.91
N GLN A 8 8.22 -15.79 4.19
CA GLN A 8 9.65 -15.97 3.90
C GLN A 8 10.21 -14.94 2.90
N HIS A 9 9.43 -14.55 1.90
CA HIS A 9 9.80 -13.46 0.99
C HIS A 9 9.78 -12.10 1.68
N PHE A 10 8.80 -11.88 2.56
CA PHE A 10 8.70 -10.72 3.44
C PHE A 10 9.94 -10.58 4.33
N MET A 11 10.38 -11.67 4.97
CA MET A 11 11.57 -11.71 5.83
C MET A 11 12.88 -11.32 5.13
N LYS A 12 12.99 -11.50 3.80
CA LYS A 12 14.18 -11.10 3.04
C LYS A 12 14.22 -9.60 2.74
N LYS A 13 13.07 -8.92 2.75
CA LYS A 13 12.95 -7.50 2.41
C LYS A 13 13.07 -6.58 3.62
N VAL A 14 12.83 -7.09 4.84
CA VAL A 14 12.98 -6.30 6.07
C VAL A 14 14.45 -5.95 6.28
N LYS A 15 14.77 -4.66 6.18
CA LYS A 15 16.11 -4.14 6.42
C LYS A 15 16.24 -3.81 7.90
N SER A 16 17.34 -4.22 8.53
CA SER A 16 17.70 -3.75 9.88
C SER A 16 18.38 -2.39 9.73
N ALA A 17 17.73 -1.31 10.16
CA ALA A 17 18.36 0.00 10.16
C ALA A 17 19.43 0.14 11.27
N LYS A 18 19.42 -0.72 12.30
CA LYS A 18 20.11 -0.41 13.55
C LYS A 18 20.94 -1.50 14.24
N TYR A 19 20.70 -2.81 14.04
CA TYR A 19 21.32 -3.82 14.94
C TYR A 19 21.88 -5.10 14.31
N GLY A 20 21.75 -5.36 13.01
CA GLY A 20 22.29 -6.59 12.39
C GLY A 20 21.72 -7.90 12.95
N ARG A 21 20.72 -7.80 13.83
CA ARG A 21 20.02 -8.91 14.48
C ARG A 21 18.72 -9.18 13.72
N ARG A 22 18.24 -10.43 13.81
CA ARG A 22 16.93 -10.78 13.27
C ARG A 22 15.82 -10.09 14.08
N PRO A 23 14.80 -9.52 13.43
CA PRO A 23 13.65 -8.95 14.11
C PRO A 23 12.92 -10.01 14.95
N SER A 24 12.28 -9.59 16.04
CA SER A 24 11.44 -10.46 16.84
C SER A 24 10.17 -10.81 16.08
N ARG A 25 9.50 -11.91 16.47
CA ARG A 25 8.21 -12.31 15.87
C ARG A 25 7.15 -11.21 15.97
N GLN A 26 7.12 -10.48 17.09
CA GLN A 26 6.17 -9.39 17.30
C GLN A 26 6.42 -8.23 16.33
N VAL A 27 7.68 -7.86 16.10
CA VAL A 27 8.06 -6.82 15.13
C VAL A 27 7.64 -7.23 13.72
N LEU A 28 7.89 -8.49 13.35
CA LEU A 28 7.49 -9.02 12.05
C LEU A 28 5.98 -9.01 11.84
N GLN A 29 5.22 -9.42 12.87
CA GLN A 29 3.76 -9.39 12.82
C GLN A 29 3.21 -7.96 12.72
N SER A 30 3.82 -7.00 13.43
CA SER A 30 3.46 -5.58 13.31
C SER A 30 3.69 -5.07 11.89
N LEU A 31 4.90 -5.26 11.36
CA LEU A 31 5.25 -4.86 10.00
C LEU A 31 4.36 -5.55 8.95
N TYR A 32 4.02 -6.83 9.14
CA TYR A 32 3.15 -7.56 8.23
C TYR A 32 1.71 -7.02 8.26
N ALA A 33 1.19 -6.71 9.45
CA ALA A 33 -0.13 -6.09 9.60
C ALA A 33 -0.17 -4.71 8.96
N GLN A 34 0.84 -3.87 9.20
CA GLN A 34 0.97 -2.55 8.58
C GLN A 34 1.03 -2.66 7.04
N MET A 35 1.88 -3.54 6.51
CA MET A 35 1.96 -3.81 5.08
C MET A 35 0.61 -4.23 4.49
N THR A 36 -0.08 -5.16 5.16
CA THR A 36 -1.39 -5.65 4.71
C THR A 36 -2.43 -4.54 4.68
N LEU A 37 -2.43 -3.67 5.71
CA LEU A 37 -3.33 -2.51 5.77
C LEU A 37 -3.03 -1.51 4.66
N GLU A 38 -1.76 -1.16 4.44
CA GLU A 38 -1.38 -0.22 3.37
C GLU A 38 -1.81 -0.74 1.99
N TYR A 39 -1.56 -2.01 1.68
CA TYR A 39 -2.04 -2.60 0.41
C TYR A 39 -3.56 -2.59 0.30
N ALA A 40 -4.28 -2.99 1.35
CA ALA A 40 -5.73 -3.01 1.34
C ALA A 40 -6.33 -1.60 1.18
N LEU A 41 -5.75 -0.59 1.83
CA LEU A 41 -6.17 0.80 1.71
C LEU A 41 -5.94 1.34 0.30
N PHE A 42 -4.76 1.08 -0.26
CA PHE A 42 -4.44 1.48 -1.62
C PHE A 42 -5.39 0.83 -2.63
N ASP A 43 -5.48 -0.50 -2.66
CA ASP A 43 -6.30 -1.24 -3.62
C ASP A 43 -7.77 -0.85 -3.53
N SER A 44 -8.31 -0.72 -2.30
CA SER A 44 -9.71 -0.33 -2.10
C SER A 44 -9.98 1.09 -2.60
N ASN A 45 -9.10 2.05 -2.33
CA ASN A 45 -9.29 3.43 -2.78
C ASN A 45 -9.11 3.56 -4.29
N TYR A 46 -8.10 2.89 -4.85
CA TYR A 46 -7.83 2.86 -6.28
C TYR A 46 -9.04 2.34 -7.08
N GLU A 47 -9.54 1.16 -6.71
CA GLU A 47 -10.70 0.55 -7.38
C GLU A 47 -12.00 1.30 -7.14
N ARG A 48 -12.16 1.95 -5.98
CA ARG A 48 -13.32 2.80 -5.70
C ARG A 48 -13.31 4.03 -6.59
N LEU A 49 -12.17 4.73 -6.71
CA LEU A 49 -12.06 5.94 -7.51
C LEU A 49 -12.26 5.66 -8.99
N ARG A 50 -11.65 4.59 -9.53
CA ARG A 50 -11.87 4.16 -10.94
C ARG A 50 -13.35 3.96 -11.25
N ARG A 51 -14.05 3.18 -10.42
CA ARG A 51 -15.49 2.91 -10.60
C ARG A 51 -16.34 4.19 -10.52
N LEU A 52 -16.00 5.11 -9.62
CA LEU A 52 -16.73 6.38 -9.51
C LEU A 52 -16.46 7.30 -10.69
N ILE A 53 -15.23 7.31 -11.22
CA ILE A 53 -14.87 8.05 -12.43
C ILE A 53 -15.66 7.52 -13.62
N ASP A 54 -15.68 6.20 -13.83
CA ASP A 54 -16.45 5.57 -14.90
C ASP A 54 -17.95 5.92 -14.78
N HIS A 55 -18.50 5.84 -13.57
CA HIS A 55 -19.89 6.23 -13.32
C HIS A 55 -20.15 7.72 -13.61
N SER A 56 -19.20 8.61 -13.33
CA SER A 56 -19.36 10.05 -13.67
C SER A 56 -19.34 10.29 -15.17
N LEU A 57 -18.56 9.51 -15.93
CA LEU A 57 -18.54 9.55 -17.39
C LEU A 57 -19.86 9.06 -17.99
N ASP A 58 -20.39 7.93 -17.49
CA ASP A 58 -21.68 7.38 -17.91
C ASP A 58 -22.82 8.40 -17.73
N ASN A 59 -22.79 9.14 -16.62
CA ASN A 59 -23.78 10.17 -16.30
C ASN A 59 -23.49 11.55 -16.92
N LYS A 60 -22.38 11.69 -17.66
CA LYS A 60 -21.90 12.96 -18.25
C LYS A 60 -21.74 14.09 -17.22
N ASP A 61 -21.41 13.75 -15.98
CA ASP A 61 -21.17 14.72 -14.91
C ASP A 61 -19.71 15.16 -14.90
N ALA A 62 -19.42 16.20 -15.67
CA ALA A 62 -18.07 16.74 -15.81
C ALA A 62 -17.52 17.32 -14.48
N GLY A 63 -18.38 17.83 -13.60
CA GLY A 63 -17.97 18.39 -12.32
C GLY A 63 -17.47 17.30 -11.39
N GLN A 64 -18.28 16.24 -11.24
CA GLN A 64 -17.92 15.09 -10.43
C GLN A 64 -16.73 14.32 -11.01
N PHE A 65 -16.66 14.18 -12.33
CA PHE A 65 -15.51 13.58 -13.02
C PHE A 65 -14.21 14.29 -12.66
N LYS A 66 -14.19 15.63 -12.70
CA LYS A 66 -13.00 16.41 -12.36
C LYS A 66 -12.56 16.17 -10.92
N ILE A 67 -13.48 16.25 -9.97
CA ILE A 67 -13.18 16.06 -8.53
C ILE A 67 -12.60 14.67 -8.28
N LEU A 68 -13.20 13.63 -8.87
CA LEU A 68 -12.76 12.25 -8.68
C LEU A 68 -11.41 11.97 -9.36
N THR A 69 -11.17 12.59 -10.52
CA THR A 69 -9.87 12.48 -11.21
C THR A 69 -8.76 13.17 -10.44
N ASP A 70 -9.04 14.34 -9.83
CA ASP A 70 -8.08 15.03 -8.97
C ASP A 70 -7.72 14.16 -7.75
N GLN A 71 -8.72 13.56 -7.07
CA GLN A 71 -8.50 12.63 -5.96
C GLN A 71 -7.73 11.37 -6.38
N TYR A 72 -8.01 10.85 -7.58
CA TYR A 72 -7.27 9.72 -8.13
C TYR A 72 -5.80 10.08 -8.34
N ASN A 73 -5.51 11.23 -8.95
CA ASN A 73 -4.14 11.67 -9.18
C ASN A 73 -3.38 11.92 -7.86
N GLU A 74 -4.05 12.49 -6.85
CA GLU A 74 -3.49 12.64 -5.50
C GLU A 74 -3.11 11.27 -4.90
N LEU A 75 -3.99 10.27 -5.02
CA LEU A 75 -3.69 8.91 -4.57
C LEU A 75 -2.49 8.31 -5.32
N ILE A 76 -2.40 8.50 -6.64
CA ILE A 76 -1.24 8.01 -7.41
C ILE A 76 0.04 8.67 -6.91
N HIS A 77 0.05 10.00 -6.80
CA HIS A 77 1.22 10.75 -6.34
C HIS A 77 1.64 10.38 -4.91
N GLU A 78 0.70 10.07 -4.02
CA GLU A 78 1.05 9.62 -2.66
C GLU A 78 1.79 8.27 -2.66
N TYR A 79 1.50 7.38 -3.60
CA TYR A 79 2.00 6.00 -3.61
C TYR A 79 3.03 5.71 -4.73
N GLU A 80 3.28 6.64 -5.66
CA GLU A 80 4.14 6.42 -6.84
C GLU A 80 5.60 6.11 -6.53
N HIS A 81 6.08 6.60 -5.39
CA HIS A 81 7.44 6.37 -4.91
C HIS A 81 7.53 5.24 -3.86
N GLY A 82 6.44 4.50 -3.67
CA GLY A 82 6.33 3.52 -2.60
C GLY A 82 6.19 4.17 -1.22
N LYS A 83 6.16 3.33 -0.18
CA LYS A 83 6.13 3.76 1.22
C LYS A 83 7.14 2.99 2.04
N ILE A 84 7.69 3.62 3.07
CA ILE A 84 8.53 2.96 4.07
C ILE A 84 7.71 2.84 5.35
N ILE A 85 7.47 1.60 5.78
CA ILE A 85 6.92 1.32 7.12
C ILE A 85 8.06 0.92 8.06
N GLN A 86 7.93 1.25 9.34
CA GLN A 86 8.99 1.03 10.32
C GLN A 86 8.44 0.57 11.67
N GLU A 87 9.18 -0.33 12.32
CA GLU A 87 8.88 -0.84 13.66
C GLU A 87 10.20 -1.14 14.38
N GLN A 88 10.41 -0.55 15.56
CA GLN A 88 11.56 -0.81 16.43
C GLN A 88 12.94 -0.77 15.73
N GLY A 89 13.11 0.13 14.75
CA GLY A 89 14.35 0.28 13.98
C GLY A 89 14.55 -0.74 12.86
N TYR A 90 13.49 -1.44 12.48
CA TYR A 90 13.40 -2.22 11.25
C TYR A 90 12.51 -1.50 10.25
N GLU A 91 12.90 -1.53 8.98
CA GLU A 91 12.21 -0.84 7.90
C GLU A 91 11.82 -1.83 6.81
N LEU A 92 10.68 -1.57 6.17
CA LEU A 92 10.22 -2.29 5.01
C LEU A 92 9.74 -1.29 3.95
N GLU A 93 10.37 -1.36 2.79
CA GLU A 93 9.94 -0.66 1.58
C GLU A 93 8.78 -1.42 0.92
N LEU A 94 7.69 -0.70 0.68
CA LEU A 94 6.49 -1.15 0.00
C LEU A 94 6.41 -0.50 -1.37
N ASP A 95 6.23 -1.32 -2.39
CA ASP A 95 5.98 -0.87 -3.76
C ASP A 95 4.52 -1.14 -4.12
N PHE A 96 3.87 -0.18 -4.78
CA PHE A 96 2.49 -0.27 -5.21
C PHE A 96 2.42 -0.32 -6.74
N LYS A 97 1.51 -1.11 -7.29
CA LYS A 97 1.34 -1.27 -8.74
C LYS A 97 0.06 -0.58 -9.20
N PHE A 98 0.19 0.20 -10.26
CA PHE A 98 -0.92 0.89 -10.92
C PHE A 98 -1.25 0.12 -12.22
N ASN A 99 -2.08 -0.92 -12.12
CA ASN A 99 -2.44 -1.76 -13.27
C ASN A 99 -3.88 -1.52 -13.76
#